data_AF-A0A9D7FJG6-F1
#
_entry.id   AF-A0A9D7FJG6-F1
#
_cell.length_a   1.000
_cell.length_b   1.000
_cell.length_c   1.000
_cell.angle_alpha   90.00
_cell.angle_beta   90.00
_cell.angle_gamma   90.00
#
_symmetry.space_group_name_H-M   'P 1'
#
loop_
_entity.id
_entity.type
_entity.pdbx_description
1 polymer ?
#
loop_
_entity_poly.entity_id
_entity_poly.type
_entity_poly.pdbx_seq_one_letter_code
_entity_poly.pdbx_strand_id
1 'polypeptide(L)' 'MPGKKSKKTLVIGLGISGKAVAAFLARRGHEVHVVDSRLR' A
#
# COMPACT_ATOMS: atom_id res chain seq x y z
N MET A 1 20.40 -7.15 -10.38
CA MET A 1 19.65 -6.97 -9.11
C MET A 1 18.47 -7.92 -9.12
N PRO A 2 18.19 -8.71 -8.06
CA PRO A 2 17.04 -9.60 -8.05
C PRO A 2 15.78 -8.78 -8.31
N GLY A 3 15.11 -9.06 -9.43
CA GLY A 3 13.92 -8.36 -9.88
C GLY A 3 12.87 -8.40 -8.77
N LYS A 4 12.59 -7.25 -8.17
CA LYS A 4 11.68 -7.14 -7.04
C LYS A 4 10.28 -7.45 -7.54
N LYS A 5 9.85 -8.72 -7.41
CA LYS A 5 8.53 -9.17 -7.86
C LYS A 5 7.46 -8.27 -7.22
N SER A 6 6.57 -7.75 -8.06
CA SER A 6 5.34 -7.09 -7.59
C SER A 6 4.59 -8.03 -6.65
N LYS A 7 3.97 -7.47 -5.62
CA LYS A 7 3.22 -8.21 -4.60
C LYS A 7 1.86 -7.53 -4.41
N LYS A 8 0.83 -8.33 -4.12
CA LYS A 8 -0.45 -7.83 -3.62
C LYS A 8 -0.33 -7.53 -2.13
N THR A 9 -0.66 -6.31 -1.73
CA THR A 9 -0.48 -5.82 -0.36
C THR A 9 -1.75 -5.12 0.13
N LEU A 10 -2.13 -5.38 1.37
CA LEU A 10 -3.22 -4.69 2.07
C LEU A 10 -2.63 -3.72 3.09
N VAL A 11 -3.08 -2.47 3.06
CA VAL A 11 -2.78 -1.45 4.06
C VAL A 11 -4.05 -1.18 4.86
N ILE A 12 -3.96 -1.30 6.18
CA ILE A 12 -5.09 -1.05 7.10
C ILE A 12 -4.87 0.31 7.76
N GLY A 13 -5.82 1.23 7.56
CA GLY A 13 -5.81 2.60 8.05
C GLY A 13 -5.35 3.64 7.02
N LEU A 14 -6.03 4.78 6.99
CA LEU A 14 -5.81 5.95 6.11
C LEU A 14 -5.36 7.20 6.89
N GLY A 15 -4.73 6.99 8.06
CA GLY A 15 -3.93 8.02 8.70
C GLY A 15 -2.72 8.43 7.85
N ILE A 16 -1.90 9.34 8.39
CA ILE A 16 -0.70 9.84 7.68
C ILE A 16 0.27 8.70 7.33
N SER A 17 0.46 7.75 8.24
CA SER A 17 1.30 6.57 8.03
C SER A 17 0.74 5.64 6.94
N GLY A 18 -0.56 5.34 6.99
CA GLY A 18 -1.21 4.48 6.00
C GLY A 18 -1.11 5.02 4.58
N LYS A 19 -1.36 6.33 4.40
CA LYS A 19 -1.19 7.00 3.11
C LYS A 19 0.26 6.99 2.62
N ALA A 20 1.22 7.27 3.50
CA ALA A 20 2.64 7.25 3.15
C ALA A 20 3.11 5.86 2.73
N VAL A 21 2.70 4.81 3.45
CA VAL A 21 3.02 3.41 3.15
C VAL A 21 2.39 2.98 1.84
N ALA A 22 1.10 3.28 1.61
CA ALA A 22 0.43 2.95 0.37
C ALA A 22 1.12 3.59 -0.84
N ALA A 23 1.45 4.87 -0.76
CA ALA A 23 2.17 5.58 -1.82
C ALA A 23 3.58 5.01 -2.08
N PHE A 24 4.30 4.68 -1.02
CA PHE A 24 5.64 4.08 -1.11
C PHE A 24 5.61 2.69 -1.78
N LEU A 25 4.64 1.85 -1.41
CA LEU A 25 4.49 0.51 -1.98
C LEU A 25 4.02 0.57 -3.44
N ALA A 26 3.08 1.45 -3.77
CA ALA A 26 2.61 1.65 -5.14
C ALA A 26 3.76 2.12 -6.06
N ARG A 27 4.58 3.08 -5.61
CA ARG A 27 5.78 3.54 -6.34
C ARG A 27 6.83 2.44 -6.57
N ARG A 28 6.81 1.38 -5.75
CA ARG A 28 7.66 0.20 -5.91
C ARG A 28 7.04 -0.88 -6.80
N GLY A 29 5.90 -0.60 -7.42
CA GLY A 29 5.21 -1.48 -8.34
C GLY A 29 4.35 -2.55 -7.66
N HIS A 30 4.01 -2.38 -6.37
CA HIS A 30 3.10 -3.28 -5.67
C HIS A 30 1.64 -2.94 -6.00
N GLU A 31 0.79 -3.97 -6.11
CA GLU A 31 -0.67 -3.82 -6.12
C GLU A 31 -1.10 -3.59 -4.67
N VAL A 32 -1.60 -2.39 -4.37
CA VAL A 32 -1.92 -1.98 -3.00
C VAL A 32 -3.41 -1.74 -2.88
N HIS A 33 -4.05 -2.44 -1.95
CA HIS A 33 -5.40 -2.13 -1.49
C HIS A 33 -5.32 -1.46 -0.12
N VAL A 34 -6.15 -0.44 0.09
CA VAL A 34 -6.24 0.26 1.36
C VAL A 34 -7.65 0.12 1.89
N VAL A 35 -7.76 -0.25 3.17
CA VAL A 35 -9.03 -0.30 3.90
C VAL A 35 -8.91 0.60 5.12
N ASP A 36 -9.92 1.42 5.39
CA ASP A 36 -10.04 2.17 6.64
C ASP A 36 -11.48 2.04 7.12
N SER A 37 -11.66 1.87 8.43
CA SER A 37 -12.98 1.84 9.09
C SER A 37 -13.90 3.02 8.76
N ARG A 38 -13.33 4.14 8.29
CA ARG A 38 -14.04 5.37 7.91
C ARG A 38 -14.46 5.41 6.45
N LEU A 39 -13.95 4.49 5.62
CA LEU A 39 -14.45 4.26 4.27
C LEU A 39 -15.57 3.22 4.39
N ARG A 40 -16.82 3.71 4.42
CA ARG A 40 -18.00 2.86 4.25
C ARG A 40 -18.36 2.75 2.79
#